data_AF-A0A7X7A2T1-F1
#
_entry.id   AF-A0A7X7A2T1-F1
#
_cell.length_a   1.000
_cell.length_b   1.000
_cell.length_c   1.000
_cell.angle_alpha   90.00
_cell.angle_beta   90.00
_cell.angle_gamma   90.00
#
_symmetry.space_group_name_H-M   'P 1'
#
loop_
_entity.id
_entity.type
_entity.pdbx_description
1 polymer ?
#
loop_
_entity_poly.entity_id
_entity_poly.type
_entity_poly.pdbx_seq_one_letter_code
_entity_poly.pdbx_strand_id
1 'polypeptide(L)'
;MDGNVYLNGAEHFIDEKNFIESALNPGISILEEDSNILLNILFDKSISKVKTQLVTTGLLGKAMIPNQAYENFDGSPLEIDIDYFGKKRNKRNPSAGPFEKPEIGKPLRLKVW
;
A
#
# COMPACT_ATOMS: atom_id res chain seq x y z
N MET A 1 2.27 1.06 14.05
CA MET A 1 1.53 1.27 12.79
C MET A 1 1.97 2.62 12.26
N ASP A 2 2.40 2.70 10.99
CA ASP A 2 2.90 3.94 10.39
C ASP A 2 2.82 3.89 8.86
N GLY A 3 2.69 5.05 8.21
CA GLY A 3 2.74 5.21 6.76
C GLY A 3 1.41 4.97 6.04
N ASN A 4 0.26 5.11 6.70
CA ASN A 4 -1.04 4.80 6.14
C ASN A 4 -1.78 6.01 5.52
N VAL A 5 -2.71 5.71 4.62
CA VAL A 5 -3.61 6.70 4.00
C VAL A 5 -5.04 6.27 4.27
N TYR A 6 -5.77 7.14 4.96
CA TYR A 6 -7.14 6.95 5.40
C TYR A 6 -8.04 7.88 4.61
N LEU A 7 -8.93 7.29 3.81
CA LEU A 7 -9.83 8.01 2.91
C LEU A 7 -11.28 7.79 3.33
N ASN A 8 -12.15 8.72 2.93
CA ASN A 8 -13.60 8.57 3.02
C ASN A 8 -14.12 8.21 4.42
N GLY A 9 -13.57 8.85 5.45
CA GLY A 9 -13.99 8.65 6.85
C GLY A 9 -13.34 7.47 7.57
N ALA A 10 -12.36 6.79 6.95
CA ALA A 10 -11.48 5.90 7.70
C ALA A 10 -10.64 6.71 8.71
N GLU A 11 -10.39 6.13 9.89
CA GLU A 11 -9.66 6.76 10.99
C GLU A 11 -8.31 6.09 11.23
N HIS A 12 -7.30 6.91 11.53
CA HIS A 12 -5.97 6.45 11.90
C HIS A 12 -5.91 5.83 13.29
N PHE A 13 -4.85 5.07 13.53
CA PHE A 13 -4.52 4.62 14.88
C PHE A 13 -3.91 5.78 15.68
N ILE A 14 -4.39 6.01 16.91
CA ILE A 14 -4.07 7.21 17.71
C ILE A 14 -2.57 7.48 17.92
N ASP A 15 -1.72 6.44 17.97
CA ASP A 15 -0.27 6.61 18.16
C ASP A 15 0.54 6.63 16.84
N GLU A 16 -0.12 6.52 15.68
CA GLU A 16 0.52 6.65 14.37
C GLU A 16 1.09 8.05 14.16
N LYS A 17 2.28 8.14 13.54
CA LYS A 17 3.00 9.42 13.40
C LYS A 17 2.96 9.96 11.97
N ASN A 18 3.03 9.08 10.98
CA ASN A 18 3.03 9.43 9.57
C ASN A 18 1.78 8.85 8.92
N PHE A 19 0.75 9.66 8.80
CA PHE A 19 -0.49 9.27 8.11
C PHE A 19 -1.03 10.43 7.28
N ILE A 20 -1.95 10.10 6.38
CA ILE A 20 -2.82 11.08 5.72
C ILE A 20 -4.25 10.66 6.00
N GLU A 21 -5.05 11.60 6.51
CA GLU A 21 -6.50 11.49 6.59
C GLU A 21 -7.13 12.48 5.60
N SER A 22 -8.08 12.00 4.81
CA SER A 22 -8.77 12.81 3.81
C SER A 22 -10.23 12.39 3.67
N ALA A 23 -11.11 13.38 3.54
CA ALA A 23 -12.52 13.17 3.23
C ALA A 23 -12.76 12.79 1.76
N LEU A 24 -11.71 12.70 0.93
CA LEU A 24 -11.81 12.23 -0.45
C LEU A 24 -12.51 10.87 -0.51
N ASN A 25 -13.57 10.78 -1.31
CA ASN A 25 -14.15 9.50 -1.70
C ASN A 25 -13.37 8.94 -2.91
N PRO A 26 -12.64 7.81 -2.76
CA PRO A 26 -11.85 7.25 -3.84
C PRO A 26 -12.69 6.54 -4.92
N GLY A 27 -14.02 6.40 -4.74
CA GLY A 27 -14.90 5.78 -5.72
C GLY A 27 -14.54 4.33 -6.04
N ILE A 28 -14.03 3.58 -5.05
CA ILE A 28 -13.54 2.22 -5.23
C ILE A 28 -14.66 1.33 -5.76
N SER A 29 -14.42 0.68 -6.89
CA SER A 29 -15.31 -0.35 -7.44
C SER A 29 -14.50 -1.42 -8.16
N ILE A 30 -15.07 -2.63 -8.20
CA ILE A 30 -14.54 -3.77 -8.95
C ILE A 30 -15.52 -4.10 -10.05
N LEU A 31 -15.03 -4.26 -11.29
CA LEU A 31 -15.83 -4.68 -12.43
C LEU A 31 -15.25 -5.97 -12.99
N GLU A 32 -16.13 -6.92 -13.28
CA GLU A 32 -15.81 -8.13 -14.02
C GLU A 32 -16.18 -7.91 -15.48
N GLU A 33 -15.18 -7.99 -16.37
CA GLU A 33 -15.36 -7.85 -17.82
C GLU A 33 -14.63 -8.99 -18.53
N ASP A 34 -15.42 -9.85 -19.19
CA ASP A 34 -14.95 -11.10 -19.82
C ASP A 34 -14.20 -12.00 -18.82
N SER A 35 -12.89 -12.17 -19.02
CA SER A 35 -11.99 -12.90 -18.12
C SER A 35 -11.09 -11.98 -17.30
N ASN A 36 -11.45 -10.70 -17.17
CA ASN A 36 -10.67 -9.70 -16.45
C ASN A 36 -11.42 -9.17 -15.22
N ILE A 37 -10.67 -8.83 -14.18
CA ILE A 37 -11.14 -8.06 -13.03
C ILE A 37 -10.48 -6.69 -13.07
N LEU A 38 -11.29 -5.63 -12.99
CA LEU A 38 -10.84 -4.24 -13.09
C LEU A 38 -11.15 -3.51 -11.79
N LEU A 39 -10.13 -2.88 -11.20
CA LEU A 39 -10.25 -1.98 -10.06
C LEU A 39 -10.35 -0.54 -10.57
N ASN A 40 -11.45 0.13 -10.24
CA ASN A 40 -11.56 1.57 -10.38
C ASN A 40 -11.24 2.24 -9.04
N ILE A 41 -10.38 3.27 -9.08
CA ILE A 41 -9.99 4.02 -7.89
C ILE A 41 -9.48 5.42 -8.25
N LEU A 42 -9.76 6.42 -7.42
CA LEU A 42 -9.22 7.77 -7.53
C LEU A 42 -8.22 8.03 -6.40
N PHE A 43 -7.03 8.49 -6.77
CA PHE A 43 -6.05 9.04 -5.85
C PHE A 43 -5.87 10.53 -6.11
N ASP A 44 -5.77 11.35 -5.06
CA ASP A 44 -5.46 12.77 -5.18
C ASP A 44 -4.00 13.08 -4.78
N LYS A 45 -3.59 14.34 -4.90
CA LYS A 45 -2.20 14.74 -4.58
C LYS A 45 -1.86 14.57 -3.11
N SER A 46 -2.84 14.49 -2.22
CA SER A 46 -2.60 14.36 -0.78
C SER A 46 -1.87 13.06 -0.45
N ILE A 47 -2.19 11.96 -1.15
CA ILE A 47 -1.62 10.64 -0.86
C ILE A 47 -0.11 10.58 -1.09
N SER A 48 0.44 11.44 -1.95
CA SER A 48 1.88 11.50 -2.23
C SER A 48 2.71 12.15 -1.11
N LYS A 49 2.05 12.75 -0.12
CA LYS A 49 2.70 13.44 1.01
C LYS A 49 2.97 12.51 2.19
N VAL A 50 2.34 11.33 2.21
CA VAL A 50 2.58 10.35 3.28
C VAL A 50 4.04 9.91 3.25
N LYS A 51 4.68 9.94 4.41
CA LYS A 51 6.02 9.38 4.59
C LYS A 51 5.89 7.90 4.89
N THR A 52 6.61 7.10 4.14
CA THR A 52 6.62 5.65 4.25
C THR A 52 8.07 5.16 4.26
N GLN A 53 8.25 3.88 4.50
CA GLN A 53 9.53 3.20 4.37
C GLN A 53 9.31 1.82 3.79
N LEU A 54 10.34 1.26 3.16
CA LEU A 54 10.25 -0.07 2.58
C LEU A 54 10.08 -1.12 3.68
N VAL A 55 9.12 -2.02 3.47
CA VAL A 55 8.85 -3.10 4.42
C VAL A 55 9.89 -4.21 4.26
N THR A 56 10.54 -4.55 5.38
CA THR A 56 11.59 -5.55 5.47
C THR A 56 11.37 -6.45 6.69
N THR A 57 12.04 -7.61 6.75
CA THR A 57 12.08 -8.45 7.96
C THR A 57 12.43 -7.64 9.20
N GLY A 58 13.44 -6.77 9.11
CA GLY A 58 13.89 -5.94 10.23
C GLY A 58 12.81 -4.98 10.73
N LEU A 59 12.03 -4.40 9.81
CA LEU A 59 10.92 -3.52 10.17
C LEU A 59 9.75 -4.27 10.82
N LEU A 60 9.40 -5.44 10.27
CA LEU A 60 8.29 -6.25 10.77
C LEU A 60 8.60 -6.93 12.11
N GLY A 61 9.89 -7.18 12.39
CA GLY A 61 10.33 -7.84 13.60
C GLY A 61 9.87 -9.30 13.65
N LYS A 62 9.46 -9.75 14.84
CA LYS A 62 9.00 -11.11 15.09
C LYS A 62 7.58 -11.11 15.64
N ALA A 63 6.79 -12.10 15.22
CA ALA A 63 5.50 -12.36 15.83
C ALA A 63 5.70 -12.83 17.28
N MET A 64 4.88 -12.30 18.20
CA MET A 64 5.11 -12.42 19.64
C MET A 64 5.12 -13.86 20.17
N ILE A 65 4.11 -14.66 19.81
CA ILE A 65 3.94 -16.02 20.34
C ILE A 65 4.89 -17.04 19.67
N PRO A 66 4.95 -17.16 18.32
CA PRO A 66 5.82 -18.15 17.70
C PRO A 66 7.30 -17.72 17.69
N ASN A 67 7.60 -16.46 18.00
CA ASN A 67 8.94 -15.86 17.94
C ASN A 67 9.63 -16.06 16.57
N GLN A 68 8.82 -16.06 15.50
CA GLN A 68 9.25 -16.20 14.12
C GLN A 68 9.33 -14.84 13.44
N ALA A 69 10.36 -14.66 12.61
CA ALA A 69 10.48 -13.48 11.76
C ALA A 69 9.66 -13.65 10.47
N TYR A 70 9.49 -12.54 9.75
CA TYR A 70 8.89 -12.52 8.42
C TYR A 70 9.99 -12.71 7.38
N GLU A 71 10.06 -13.88 6.75
CA GLU A 71 11.19 -14.33 5.94
C GLU A 71 10.69 -14.92 4.60
N ASN A 72 11.58 -15.07 3.63
CA ASN A 72 11.30 -15.86 2.43
C ASN A 72 11.26 -17.36 2.76
N PHE A 73 10.79 -18.18 1.82
CA PHE A 73 10.66 -19.64 2.03
C PHE A 73 12.00 -20.33 2.35
N ASP A 74 13.12 -19.76 1.91
CA ASP A 74 14.47 -20.26 2.11
C ASP A 74 15.13 -19.72 3.39
N GLY A 75 14.41 -18.92 4.19
CA GLY A 75 14.90 -18.27 5.40
C GLY A 75 15.70 -16.99 5.16
N SER A 76 15.83 -16.53 3.90
CA SER A 76 16.46 -15.23 3.63
C SER A 76 15.54 -14.06 4.07
N PRO A 77 16.11 -12.90 4.44
CA PRO A 77 15.32 -11.73 4.80
C PRO A 77 14.38 -11.30 3.68
N LEU A 78 13.12 -11.03 4.03
CA LEU A 78 12.09 -10.49 3.17
C LEU A 78 12.31 -8.99 2.94
N GLU A 79 12.16 -8.56 1.68
CA GLU A 79 12.02 -7.17 1.27
C GLU A 79 10.80 -7.06 0.34
N ILE A 80 9.81 -6.25 0.69
CA ILE A 80 8.58 -6.09 -0.11
C ILE A 80 8.82 -5.00 -1.19
N ASP A 81 9.79 -5.26 -2.08
CA ASP A 81 10.30 -4.29 -3.06
C ASP A 81 9.62 -4.32 -4.42
N ILE A 82 8.64 -5.21 -4.62
CA ILE A 82 7.89 -5.35 -5.87
C ILE A 82 6.40 -5.13 -5.62
N ASP A 83 5.80 -4.21 -6.37
CA ASP A 83 4.38 -3.89 -6.30
C ASP A 83 3.49 -4.97 -6.95
N TYR A 84 2.17 -4.77 -6.88
CA TYR A 84 1.19 -5.71 -7.43
C TYR A 84 1.43 -6.04 -8.92
N PHE A 85 1.98 -5.11 -9.70
CA PHE A 85 2.22 -5.25 -11.14
C PHE A 85 3.66 -5.64 -11.49
N GLY A 86 4.47 -6.04 -10.51
CA GLY A 86 5.87 -6.40 -10.77
C GLY A 86 6.83 -5.20 -10.80
N LYS A 87 6.38 -3.98 -10.49
CA LYS A 87 7.24 -2.78 -10.52
C LYS A 87 8.06 -2.67 -9.25
N LYS A 88 9.32 -2.25 -9.38
CA LYS A 88 10.17 -1.96 -8.23
C LYS A 88 9.65 -0.75 -7.45
N ARG A 89 9.50 -0.91 -6.13
CA ARG A 89 9.15 0.13 -5.18
C ARG A 89 10.33 1.06 -4.89
N ASN A 90 10.02 2.31 -4.51
CA ASN A 90 11.05 3.23 -4.01
C ASN A 90 11.65 2.71 -2.69
N LYS A 91 12.98 2.63 -2.59
CA LYS A 91 13.68 2.11 -1.41
C LYS A 91 13.54 2.98 -0.15
N ARG A 92 13.30 4.27 -0.31
CA ARG A 92 13.24 5.24 0.80
C ARG A 92 11.82 5.63 1.17
N ASN A 93 10.94 5.78 0.17
CA ASN A 93 9.57 6.26 0.37
C ASN A 93 8.64 5.61 -0.68
N PRO A 94 8.34 4.31 -0.56
CA PRO A 94 7.41 3.62 -1.46
C PRO A 94 6.01 4.24 -1.40
N SER A 95 5.21 4.09 -2.45
CA SER A 95 3.81 4.54 -2.38
C SER A 95 3.02 3.70 -1.38
N ALA A 96 2.11 4.33 -0.64
CA ALA A 96 1.18 3.60 0.23
C ALA A 96 0.21 2.76 -0.63
N GLY A 97 -0.10 1.56 -0.17
CA GLY A 97 -0.97 0.63 -0.86
C GLY A 97 -0.26 -0.28 -1.87
N PRO A 98 -1.02 -1.01 -2.72
CA PRO A 98 -0.50 -2.11 -3.52
C PRO A 98 0.27 -1.67 -4.78
N PHE A 99 0.14 -0.41 -5.20
CA PHE A 99 0.67 0.10 -6.47
C PHE A 99 1.76 1.14 -6.23
N GLU A 100 2.92 0.98 -6.88
CA GLU A 100 3.99 1.98 -6.81
C GLU A 100 3.72 3.12 -7.80
N LYS A 101 3.76 4.36 -7.29
CA LYS A 101 3.53 5.62 -8.03
C LYS A 101 2.29 5.55 -8.92
N PRO A 102 1.10 5.28 -8.35
CA PRO A 102 -0.13 5.33 -9.12
C PRO A 102 -0.31 6.75 -9.67
N GLU A 103 -0.99 6.86 -10.81
CA GLU A 103 -1.30 8.18 -11.35
C GLU A 103 -2.31 8.90 -10.46
N ILE A 104 -2.17 10.23 -10.39
CA ILE A 104 -2.86 11.06 -9.41
C ILE A 104 -3.75 12.08 -10.13
N GLY A 105 -4.92 12.36 -9.55
CA GLY A 105 -5.82 13.43 -9.96
C GLY A 105 -6.79 13.03 -11.07
N LYS A 106 -6.81 11.75 -11.46
CA LYS A 106 -7.82 11.20 -12.36
C LYS A 106 -8.21 9.78 -11.93
N PRO A 107 -9.44 9.33 -12.21
CA PRO A 107 -9.85 7.95 -11.97
C PRO A 107 -8.94 6.99 -12.73
N LEU A 108 -8.43 5.98 -12.01
CA LEU A 108 -7.66 4.89 -12.55
C LEU A 108 -8.57 3.69 -12.79
N ARG A 109 -8.27 2.95 -13.85
CA ARG A 109 -8.88 1.67 -14.18
C ARG A 109 -7.77 0.65 -14.35
N LEU A 110 -7.56 -0.17 -13.33
CA LEU A 110 -6.43 -1.07 -13.21
C LEU A 110 -6.90 -2.51 -13.41
N LYS A 111 -6.35 -3.22 -14.41
CA LYS A 111 -6.60 -4.65 -14.57
C LYS A 111 -5.86 -5.41 -13.47
N VAL A 112 -6.58 -6.06 -12.57
CA VAL A 112 -6.03 -6.81 -11.42
C VAL A 112 -6.24 -8.32 -11.54
N TRP A 113 -6.96 -8.81 -12.54
CA TRP A 113 -6.96 -10.22 -12.95
C TRP A 113 -7.25 -10.28 -14.44
#